data_AF-A0AAD7N4A6-F1
#
_entry.id   AF-A0AAD7N4A6-F1
#
_cell.length_a   1.000
_cell.length_b   1.000
_cell.length_c   1.000
_cell.angle_alpha   90.00
_cell.angle_beta   90.00
_cell.angle_gamma   90.00
#
_symmetry.space_group_name_H-M   'P 1'
#
loop_
_entity.id
_entity.type
_entity.pdbx_description
1 polymer ?
#
loop_
_entity_poly.entity_id
_entity_poly.type
_entity_poly.pdbx_seq_one_letter_code
_entity_poly.pdbx_strand_id
1 'polypeptide(L)' 'LKNSYNLVSAIRHASGFGWDDGLKIPTAASDVWDAYITKHPKAARWRRTPFPLYDEILYLVDGVVATGAGAFHPG' A
#
# COMPACT_ATOMS: atom_id res chain seq x y z
N LEU A 1 0.06 9.15 -6.62
CA LEU A 1 0.38 7.71 -6.45
C LEU A 1 1.12 7.42 -5.14
N LYS A 2 2.27 8.06 -4.85
CA LYS A 2 3.04 7.88 -3.59
C LYS A 2 2.23 8.03 -2.29
N ASN A 3 1.27 8.95 -2.27
CA ASN A 3 0.43 9.21 -1.09
C ASN A 3 -0.54 8.05 -0.75
N SER A 4 -1.01 7.31 -1.76
CA SER A 4 -1.91 6.16 -1.56
C SER A 4 -1.15 4.95 -1.02
N TYR A 5 0.06 4.72 -1.54
CA TYR A 5 0.95 3.67 -1.03
C TYR A 5 1.32 3.89 0.43
N ASN A 6 1.72 5.11 0.81
CA ASN A 6 2.03 5.44 2.21
C ASN A 6 0.84 5.20 3.14
N LEU A 7 -0.39 5.49 2.66
CA LEU A 7 -1.59 5.29 3.46
C LEU A 7 -1.91 3.81 3.66
N VAL A 8 -1.80 2.99 2.61
CA VAL A 8 -2.02 1.54 2.70
C VAL A 8 -0.91 0.87 3.51
N SER A 9 0.34 1.31 3.35
CA SER A 9 1.47 0.88 4.18
C SER A 9 1.23 1.21 5.66
N ALA A 10 0.78 2.43 5.97
CA ALA A 10 0.44 2.82 7.33
C ALA A 10 -0.71 2.00 7.93
N ILE A 11 -1.70 1.60 7.13
CA ILE A 11 -2.77 0.70 7.57
C ILE A 11 -2.19 -0.69 7.85
N ARG A 12 -1.36 -1.23 6.95
CA ARG A 12 -0.73 -2.55 7.11
C ARG A 12 0.18 -2.63 8.34
N HIS A 13 0.87 -1.54 8.66
CA HIS A 13 1.73 -1.45 9.86
C HIS A 13 0.98 -1.03 11.13
N ALA A 14 -0.33 -0.76 11.04
CA ALA A 14 -1.13 -0.44 12.21
C ALA A 14 -1.44 -1.72 13.02
N SER A 15 -1.45 -1.57 14.35
CA SER A 15 -1.78 -2.69 15.25
C SER A 15 -3.21 -3.19 14.99
N GLY A 16 -3.38 -4.52 14.92
CA GLY A 16 -4.67 -5.16 14.64
C GLY A 16 -5.03 -5.27 13.16
N PHE A 17 -4.17 -4.79 12.26
CA PHE A 17 -4.32 -5.00 10.82
C PHE A 17 -3.42 -6.13 10.33
N GLY A 18 -4.01 -7.02 9.54
CA GLY A 18 -3.36 -7.99 8.68
C GLY A 18 -3.37 -7.54 7.23
N TRP A 19 -2.92 -8.45 6.37
CA TRP A 19 -2.84 -8.25 4.92
C TRP A 19 -3.31 -9.52 4.20
N ASP A 20 -4.26 -9.36 3.28
CA ASP A 20 -4.64 -10.42 2.34
C ASP A 20 -3.82 -10.26 1.06
N ASP A 21 -2.93 -11.21 0.82
CA ASP A 21 -2.07 -11.16 -0.37
C ASP A 21 -2.79 -11.58 -1.65
N GLY A 22 -3.90 -12.33 -1.57
CA GLY A 22 -4.69 -12.72 -2.75
C GLY A 22 -5.55 -11.57 -3.27
N LEU A 23 -6.08 -10.75 -2.36
CA LEU A 23 -6.93 -9.59 -2.68
C LEU A 23 -6.19 -8.26 -2.63
N LYS A 24 -4.94 -8.24 -2.12
CA LYS A 24 -4.12 -7.04 -1.88
C LYS A 24 -4.89 -5.98 -1.09
N ILE A 25 -5.50 -6.41 0.02
CA ILE A 25 -6.26 -5.53 0.94
C ILE A 25 -5.79 -5.67 2.38
N PRO A 26 -5.87 -4.58 3.18
CA PRO A 26 -5.72 -4.70 4.62
C PRO A 26 -6.91 -5.44 5.21
N THR A 27 -6.63 -6.48 6.01
CA THR A 27 -7.66 -7.26 6.71
C THR A 27 -7.65 -6.88 8.19
N ALA A 28 -8.81 -6.54 8.75
CA ALA A 28 -8.93 -6.26 10.17
C ALA A 28 -10.38 -6.46 10.60
N ALA A 29 -10.59 -6.62 11.90
CA ALA A 29 -11.93 -6.66 12.46
C ALA A 29 -12.64 -5.29 12.31
N SER A 30 -13.97 -5.31 12.30
CA SER A 30 -14.77 -4.10 12.04
C SER A 30 -14.53 -3.00 13.08
N ASP A 31 -14.35 -3.38 14.35
CA ASP A 31 -14.02 -2.48 15.46
C ASP A 31 -12.65 -1.81 15.28
N VAL A 32 -11.65 -2.57 14.82
CA VAL A 32 -10.31 -2.03 14.50
C VAL A 32 -10.39 -1.05 13.33
N TRP A 33 -11.14 -1.38 12.28
CA TRP A 33 -11.40 -0.48 11.16
C TRP A 33 -12.11 0.79 11.60
N ASP A 34 -13.15 0.68 12.41
CA ASP A 34 -13.94 1.83 12.84
C ASP A 34 -13.09 2.77 13.71
N ALA A 35 -12.32 2.23 14.67
CA ALA A 35 -11.38 3.01 15.48
C ALA A 35 -10.27 3.69 14.65
N TYR A 36 -9.78 3.02 13.61
CA TYR A 36 -8.78 3.57 12.71
C TYR A 36 -9.36 4.66 11.80
N ILE A 37 -10.57 4.46 11.26
CA ILE A 37 -11.28 5.41 10.39
C ILE A 37 -11.65 6.68 11.16
N THR A 38 -12.00 6.57 12.45
CA THR A 38 -12.25 7.75 13.30
C THR A 38 -11.03 8.68 13.34
N LYS A 39 -9.81 8.11 13.37
CA LYS A 39 -8.55 8.88 13.36
C LYS A 39 -8.10 9.25 11.94
N HIS A 40 -8.42 8.40 10.96
CA HIS A 40 -7.98 8.50 9.58
C HIS A 40 -9.15 8.27 8.61
N PRO A 41 -10.05 9.25 8.43
CA PRO A 41 -11.27 9.07 7.61
C PRO A 41 -10.96 8.74 6.14
N LYS A 42 -9.79 9.16 5.64
CA LYS A 42 -9.28 8.81 4.30
C LYS A 42 -8.99 7.31 4.13
N ALA A 43 -8.86 6.56 5.22
CA ALA A 43 -8.63 5.12 5.18
C ALA A 43 -9.90 4.31 4.90
N ALA A 44 -11.09 4.89 5.12
CA ALA A 44 -12.37 4.20 4.98
C ALA A 44 -12.57 3.61 3.59
N ARG A 45 -12.08 4.28 2.54
CA ARG A 45 -12.15 3.77 1.16
C ARG A 45 -11.40 2.45 0.98
N TRP A 46 -10.33 2.19 1.75
CA TRP A 46 -9.50 1.00 1.61
C TRP A 46 -10.05 -0.22 2.35
N ARG A 47 -11.13 -0.07 3.12
CA ARG A 47 -11.79 -1.20 3.82
C ARG A 47 -12.38 -2.24 2.86
N ARG A 48 -12.83 -1.80 1.68
CA ARG A 48 -13.45 -2.67 0.65
C ARG A 48 -12.87 -2.48 -0.74
N THR A 49 -11.87 -1.61 -0.89
CA THR A 49 -11.25 -1.36 -2.18
C THR A 49 -9.98 -2.20 -2.28
N PRO A 50 -9.94 -3.23 -3.15
CA PRO A 50 -8.70 -3.90 -3.51
C PRO A 50 -7.67 -2.88 -3.97
N PHE A 51 -6.42 -3.04 -3.56
CA PHE A 51 -5.32 -2.19 -3.98
C PHE A 51 -4.43 -2.94 -4.98
N PRO A 52 -4.90 -3.22 -6.22
CA PRO A 52 -4.05 -3.83 -7.25
C PRO A 52 -2.89 -2.89 -7.64
N LEU A 53 -3.08 -1.59 -7.45
CA LEU A 53 -2.01 -0.59 -7.53
C LEU A 53 -0.92 -0.77 -6.46
N TYR A 54 -1.13 -1.58 -5.42
CA TYR A 54 -0.04 -1.94 -4.49
C TYR A 54 1.07 -2.66 -5.23
N ASP A 55 0.74 -3.63 -6.08
CA ASP A 55 1.73 -4.41 -6.82
C ASP A 55 2.37 -3.59 -7.93
N GLU A 56 1.62 -2.74 -8.64
CA GLU A 56 2.19 -1.81 -9.62
C GLU A 56 3.13 -0.79 -8.97
N ILE A 57 2.79 -0.29 -7.77
CA ILE A 57 3.66 0.64 -7.04
C ILE A 57 4.82 -0.10 -6.39
N LEU A 58 4.65 -1.33 -5.90
CA LEU A 58 5.75 -2.17 -5.42
C LEU A 58 6.70 -2.43 -6.58
N TYR A 59 6.20 -2.80 -7.76
CA TYR A 59 7.00 -2.95 -8.98
C TYR A 59 7.66 -1.64 -9.42
N LEU A 60 6.99 -0.49 -9.31
CA LEU A 60 7.62 0.81 -9.58
C LEU A 60 8.64 1.21 -8.51
N VAL A 61 8.44 0.87 -7.24
CA VAL A 61 9.36 1.22 -6.15
C VAL A 61 10.57 0.29 -6.17
N ASP A 62 10.35 -1.01 -6.34
CA ASP A 62 11.37 -2.05 -6.45
C ASP A 62 12.10 -1.98 -7.81
N GLY A 63 11.38 -1.62 -8.88
CA GLY A 63 11.92 -1.32 -10.20
C GLY A 63 12.64 0.02 -10.29
N VAL A 64 12.28 1.03 -9.47
CA VAL A 64 13.09 2.26 -9.29
C VAL A 64 14.34 1.99 -8.44
N VAL A 65 14.38 0.91 -7.65
CA VAL A 65 15.64 0.39 -7.06
C VAL A 65 16.51 -0.32 -8.11
N ALA A 66 16.02 -0.52 -9.34
CA ALA A 66 16.84 -0.72 -10.54
C ALA A 66 17.06 0.60 -11.31
N THR A 67 17.21 1.75 -10.63
CA THR A 67 17.96 2.86 -11.24
C THR A 67 19.43 2.46 -11.20
N GLY A 68 19.81 1.53 -12.08
CA GLY A 68 21.20 1.28 -12.41
C GLY A 68 21.84 2.63 -12.72
N ALA A 69 22.79 3.03 -11.89
CA ALA A 69 23.84 3.92 -12.33
C ALA A 69 24.50 3.22 -13.53
N GLY A 70 24.11 3.59 -14.76
CA GLY A 70 24.69 2.96 -15.94
C GLY A 70 23.86 2.87 -17.20
N ALA A 71 22.88 3.76 -17.46
CA ALA A 71 22.49 4.02 -18.84
C ALA A 71 23.57 4.86 -19.55
N PHE A 72 24.81 4.34 -19.59
CA PHE A 72 25.77 4.68 -20.62
C PHE A 72 25.57 3.65 -21.73
N HIS A 73 24.98 4.09 -22.83
CA HIS A 73 25.13 3.41 -24.11
C HIS A 73 26.31 4.07 -24.83
N PRO A 74 27.50 3.47 -24.84
CA PRO A 74 28.50 3.75 -25.86
C PRO A 74 28.33 2.78 -27.04
N GLY A 75 28.19 3.34 -28.24
CA GLY A 75 28.33 2.63 -29.52
C GLY A 75 27.03 2.35 -30.24
#